data_AF-A0A1R7QG41-F1
#
_entry.id   AF-A0A1R7QG41-F1
#
_cell.length_a   1.000
_cell.length_b   1.000
_cell.length_c   1.000
_cell.angle_alpha   90.00
_cell.angle_beta   90.00
_cell.angle_gamma   90.00
#
_symmetry.space_group_name_H-M   'P 1'
#
loop_
_entity.id
_entity.type
_entity.pdbx_description
1 polymer ?
#
loop_
_entity_poly.entity_id
_entity_poly.type
_entity_poly.pdbx_seq_one_letter_code
_entity_poly.pdbx_strand_id
1 'polypeptide(L)'
;MKKHLLYSSILGLSIPTLGYADTTNIHVLSATVKDQNIADAQVILQKNGEQSASTSTNADGRATVNSSSSNDAENLLIIKKSGYSTLVAKCPCDGMTYALSPVLKDLNSMRIVLNWGQSPLDLDSHLSYKNQHVYWDNKQGQDANLDVDDTDAYGPETVTIDKRLDGQYYVYSVHDYSDRAKPNTANLSNSQAKVMVYVGESLIRSYYIPTGLTGNLWTVFRISPEGEIQDINRISGTTIGASQVGSTVSSYQSQATQLHYVPVSASVQARAKALNLKADKAYKNNQFEQAALIYQQSIDYNPNVGQTYSNLAVAYQKLNRSSEALWANQKAIALASNDNTRAYSHYNIGKIYENNQDYAQAKQHYQLANQYKPSATYDEAIQRVSR
;
A
#
# COMPACT_ATOMS: atom_id res chain seq x y z
N MET A 1 75.22 -30.63 17.80
CA MET A 1 75.01 -29.53 18.77
C MET A 1 73.52 -29.22 18.81
N LYS A 2 72.86 -29.45 19.95
CA LYS A 2 71.41 -29.26 20.15
C LYS A 2 71.05 -27.76 20.10
N LYS A 3 70.13 -27.36 19.22
CA LYS A 3 69.49 -26.03 19.27
C LYS A 3 68.17 -26.14 20.02
N HIS A 4 68.08 -25.49 21.17
CA HIS A 4 66.84 -25.26 21.90
C HIS A 4 66.04 -24.15 21.18
N LEU A 5 64.82 -24.45 20.72
CA LEU A 5 63.83 -23.43 20.38
C LEU A 5 62.97 -23.16 21.61
N LEU A 6 63.02 -21.93 22.10
CA LEU A 6 62.11 -21.37 23.10
C LEU A 6 60.78 -21.03 22.42
N TYR A 7 59.68 -21.59 22.93
CA TYR A 7 58.33 -21.16 22.60
C TYR A 7 58.04 -19.85 23.35
N SER A 8 57.74 -18.78 22.60
CA SER A 8 57.19 -17.54 23.16
C SER A 8 55.68 -17.56 22.95
N SER A 9 54.92 -17.73 24.04
CA SER A 9 53.47 -17.66 24.05
C SER A 9 53.04 -16.19 23.97
N ILE A 10 52.52 -15.76 22.82
CA ILE A 10 51.85 -14.47 22.68
C ILE A 10 50.38 -14.66 23.10
N LEU A 11 50.05 -14.21 24.32
CA LEU A 11 48.66 -13.98 24.71
C LEU A 11 48.11 -12.82 23.86
N GLY A 12 47.31 -13.13 22.86
CA GLY A 12 46.52 -12.14 22.15
C GLY A 12 45.37 -11.68 23.03
N LEU A 13 45.43 -10.45 23.55
CA LEU A 13 44.29 -9.78 24.15
C LEU A 13 43.19 -9.63 23.09
N SER A 14 42.06 -10.31 23.28
CA SER A 14 40.84 -10.04 22.53
C SER A 14 40.30 -8.68 22.98
N ILE A 15 40.51 -7.66 22.17
CA ILE A 15 39.82 -6.37 22.30
C ILE A 15 38.33 -6.65 22.01
N PRO A 16 37.40 -6.40 22.94
CA PRO A 16 36.00 -6.49 22.62
C PRO A 16 35.67 -5.39 21.60
N THR A 17 35.30 -5.78 20.38
CA THR A 17 34.68 -4.87 19.42
C THR A 17 33.37 -4.38 20.03
N LEU A 18 33.33 -3.13 20.48
CA LEU A 18 32.08 -2.44 20.78
C LEU A 18 31.27 -2.42 19.47
N GLY A 19 30.25 -3.26 19.37
CA GLY A 19 29.27 -3.14 18.31
C GLY A 19 28.54 -1.81 18.49
N TYR A 20 28.75 -0.86 17.59
CA TYR A 20 27.91 0.33 17.52
C TYR A 20 26.51 -0.15 17.15
N ALA A 21 25.51 0.20 17.97
CA ALA A 21 24.13 0.01 17.59
C ALA A 21 23.84 0.98 16.44
N ASP A 22 23.40 0.46 15.29
CA ASP A 22 22.95 1.30 14.19
C ASP A 22 21.68 2.05 14.64
N THR A 23 21.63 3.34 14.32
CA THR A 23 20.50 4.20 14.64
C THR A 23 19.69 4.47 13.39
N THR A 24 18.38 4.30 13.46
CA THR A 24 17.45 4.71 12.40
C THR A 24 16.69 5.94 12.84
N ASN A 25 16.79 7.01 12.05
CA ASN A 25 16.12 8.28 12.25
C ASN A 25 14.88 8.35 11.36
N ILE A 26 13.73 8.61 11.97
CA ILE A 26 12.44 8.69 11.31
C ILE A 26 11.81 10.05 11.61
N HIS A 27 11.26 10.70 10.57
CA HIS A 27 10.41 11.88 10.70
C HIS A 27 8.98 11.51 10.30
N VAL A 28 8.01 11.87 11.14
CA VAL A 28 6.60 11.55 10.94
C VAL A 28 5.77 12.82 10.80
N LEU A 29 5.14 12.97 9.65
CA LEU A 29 4.30 14.09 9.28
C LEU A 29 2.83 13.67 9.11
N SER A 30 1.94 14.66 9.07
CA SER A 30 0.56 14.48 8.64
C SER A 30 0.52 14.28 7.13
N ALA A 31 -0.25 13.29 6.66
CA ALA A 31 -0.51 13.13 5.23
C ALA A 31 -1.52 14.17 4.69
N THR A 32 -2.14 14.99 5.54
CA THR A 32 -3.24 15.88 5.13
C THR A 32 -3.01 17.35 5.44
N VAL A 33 -1.95 17.66 6.18
CA VAL A 33 -1.60 19.02 6.56
C VAL A 33 -0.11 19.18 6.35
N LYS A 34 0.25 20.03 5.39
CA LYS A 34 1.65 20.30 5.04
C LYS A 34 2.48 20.68 6.28
N ASP A 35 3.65 20.09 6.40
CA ASP A 35 4.64 20.30 7.48
C ASP A 35 4.15 20.03 8.93
N GLN A 36 2.96 19.45 9.10
CA GLN A 36 2.46 19.16 10.43
C GLN A 36 3.15 17.92 11.02
N ASN A 37 4.02 18.13 12.00
CA ASN A 37 4.65 17.08 12.78
C ASN A 37 3.62 16.26 13.57
N ILE A 38 3.84 14.94 13.63
CA ILE A 38 3.02 14.04 14.42
C ILE A 38 3.81 13.55 15.63
N ALA A 39 3.54 14.15 16.79
CA ALA A 39 4.07 13.71 18.08
C ALA A 39 3.39 12.42 18.59
N ASP A 40 4.04 11.72 19.51
CA ASP A 40 3.52 10.53 20.20
C ASP A 40 3.04 9.40 19.26
N ALA A 41 3.58 9.32 18.05
CA ALA A 41 3.40 8.17 17.18
C ALA A 41 4.37 7.08 17.62
N GLN A 42 3.87 5.87 17.85
CA GLN A 42 4.70 4.72 18.17
C GLN A 42 5.41 4.26 16.89
N VAL A 43 6.75 4.26 16.92
CA VAL A 43 7.61 3.79 15.83
C VAL A 43 8.23 2.48 16.25
N ILE A 44 8.03 1.44 15.45
CA ILE A 44 8.47 0.07 15.72
C ILE A 44 9.31 -0.42 14.54
N LEU A 45 10.52 -0.91 14.82
CA LEU A 45 11.30 -1.69 13.88
C LEU A 45 11.17 -3.16 14.23
N GLN A 46 10.61 -3.93 13.31
CA GLN A 46 10.38 -5.35 13.45
C GLN A 46 11.23 -6.13 12.46
N LYS A 47 11.91 -7.17 12.96
CA LYS A 47 12.63 -8.16 12.17
C LYS A 47 12.10 -9.55 12.50
N ASN A 48 11.99 -10.41 11.49
CA ASN A 48 11.48 -11.77 11.67
C ASN A 48 12.40 -12.58 12.60
N GLY A 49 11.84 -13.06 13.71
CA GLY A 49 12.55 -13.91 14.67
C GLY A 49 13.37 -13.17 15.73
N GLU A 50 13.34 -11.84 15.74
CA GLU A 50 14.05 -11.00 16.72
C GLU A 50 13.07 -10.13 17.52
N GLN A 51 13.53 -9.60 18.67
CA GLN A 51 12.75 -8.64 19.44
C GLN A 51 12.62 -7.32 18.65
N SER A 52 11.41 -6.77 18.61
CA SER A 52 11.19 -5.48 17.97
C SER A 52 11.76 -4.35 18.82
N ALA A 53 12.42 -3.39 18.17
CA ALA A 53 12.80 -2.14 18.80
C ALA A 53 11.66 -1.13 18.63
N SER A 54 11.37 -0.32 19.64
CA SER A 54 10.30 0.69 19.53
C SER A 54 10.61 1.96 20.32
N THR A 55 10.11 3.08 19.82
CA THR A 55 10.17 4.40 20.47
C THR A 55 8.89 5.18 20.14
N SER A 56 8.80 6.43 20.57
CA SER A 56 7.73 7.35 20.15
C SER A 56 8.32 8.64 19.59
N THR A 57 7.59 9.27 18.66
CA THR A 57 8.00 10.56 18.12
C THR A 57 7.89 11.66 19.16
N ASN A 58 8.84 12.59 19.15
CA ASN A 58 8.80 13.80 19.96
C ASN A 58 7.87 14.87 19.36
N ALA A 59 7.85 16.08 19.95
CA ALA A 59 7.04 17.21 19.47
C ALA A 59 7.34 17.62 18.01
N ASP A 60 8.55 17.38 17.53
CA ASP A 60 8.98 17.65 16.16
C ASP A 60 8.68 16.48 15.21
N GLY A 61 7.90 15.48 15.66
CA GLY A 61 7.57 14.30 14.87
C GLY A 61 8.75 13.36 14.63
N ARG A 62 9.86 13.52 15.37
CA ARG A 62 11.10 12.77 15.16
C ARG A 62 11.25 11.63 16.16
N ALA A 63 11.76 10.50 15.67
CA ALA A 63 12.06 9.32 16.45
C ALA A 63 13.42 8.73 16.03
N THR A 64 14.23 8.34 17.02
CA THR A 64 15.46 7.57 16.79
C THR A 64 15.28 6.20 17.41
N VAL A 65 15.40 5.15 16.58
CA VAL A 65 15.29 3.76 17.01
C VAL A 65 16.68 3.13 16.95
N ASN A 66 17.15 2.63 18.10
CA ASN A 66 18.40 1.89 18.18
C ASN A 66 18.14 0.41 17.87
N SER A 67 18.79 -0.14 16.85
CA SER A 67 18.67 -1.56 16.49
C SER A 67 19.99 -2.07 15.93
N SER A 68 20.38 -3.30 16.29
CA SER A 68 21.63 -3.92 15.82
C SER A 68 21.67 -4.23 14.33
N SER A 69 20.62 -3.94 13.56
CA SER A 69 20.56 -4.18 12.11
C SER A 69 19.58 -3.23 11.39
N SER A 70 19.58 -1.95 11.75
CA SER A 70 18.46 -1.02 11.49
C SER A 70 18.19 -0.69 10.00
N ASN A 71 19.10 -1.03 9.08
CA ASN A 71 18.99 -0.81 7.63
C ASN A 71 18.88 -2.09 6.76
N ASP A 72 18.52 -3.23 7.35
CA ASP A 72 18.22 -4.45 6.58
C ASP A 72 16.90 -4.31 5.78
N ALA A 73 16.91 -4.69 4.50
CA ALA A 73 15.74 -4.63 3.61
C ALA A 73 14.60 -5.57 4.04
N GLU A 74 14.90 -6.57 4.86
CA GLU A 74 13.89 -7.47 5.45
C GLU A 74 13.23 -6.88 6.70
N ASN A 75 13.70 -5.74 7.21
CA ASN A 75 13.07 -5.07 8.33
C ASN A 75 11.79 -4.35 7.91
N LEU A 76 10.81 -4.39 8.80
CA LEU A 76 9.56 -3.64 8.69
C LEU A 76 9.59 -2.47 9.68
N LEU A 77 9.40 -1.28 9.15
CA LEU A 77 9.00 -0.11 9.90
C LEU A 77 7.49 -0.14 10.06
N ILE A 78 7.02 -0.02 11.30
CA ILE A 78 5.60 0.10 11.63
C ILE A 78 5.39 1.37 12.43
N ILE A 79 4.50 2.24 11.98
CA ILE A 79 4.15 3.48 12.69
C ILE A 79 2.66 3.45 13.04
N LYS A 80 2.36 3.67 14.32
CA LYS A 80 0.99 3.63 14.87
C LYS A 80 0.68 4.90 15.64
N LYS A 81 -0.53 5.42 15.43
CA LYS A 81 -1.12 6.47 16.26
C LYS A 81 -2.64 6.33 16.24
N SER A 82 -3.29 6.50 17.39
CA SER A 82 -4.75 6.47 17.46
C SER A 82 -5.36 7.56 16.57
N GLY A 83 -6.39 7.21 15.80
CA GLY A 83 -7.00 8.09 14.80
C GLY A 83 -6.31 8.12 13.43
N TYR A 84 -5.21 7.37 13.26
CA TYR A 84 -4.47 7.25 12.02
C TYR A 84 -4.40 5.79 11.56
N SER A 85 -4.34 5.59 10.25
CA SER A 85 -4.09 4.29 9.65
C SER A 85 -2.70 3.80 10.02
N THR A 86 -2.58 2.49 10.28
CA THR A 86 -1.26 1.91 10.58
C THR A 86 -0.40 1.91 9.32
N LEU A 87 0.77 2.54 9.41
CA LEU A 87 1.76 2.53 8.34
C LEU A 87 2.70 1.34 8.52
N VAL A 88 2.95 0.62 7.43
CA VAL A 88 3.93 -0.47 7.38
C VAL A 88 4.80 -0.29 6.13
N ALA A 89 6.11 -0.21 6.30
CA ALA A 89 7.05 -0.01 5.20
C ALA A 89 8.26 -0.93 5.32
N LYS A 90 8.75 -1.45 4.20
CA LYS A 90 10.06 -2.11 4.16
C LYS A 90 11.18 -1.08 4.21
N CYS A 91 12.22 -1.38 4.98
CA CYS A 91 13.45 -0.60 4.97
C CYS A 91 14.23 -0.84 3.64
N PRO A 92 15.18 0.03 3.25
CA PRO A 92 15.79 1.10 4.02
C PRO A 92 14.79 2.19 4.41
N CYS A 93 14.94 2.65 5.64
CA CYS A 93 13.98 3.55 6.29
C CYS A 93 14.66 4.67 7.09
N ASP A 94 15.97 4.59 7.32
CA ASP A 94 16.75 5.65 7.97
C ASP A 94 16.79 6.92 7.11
N GLY A 95 16.64 8.07 7.78
CA GLY A 95 16.64 9.39 7.15
C GLY A 95 15.39 9.70 6.33
N MET A 96 14.37 8.84 6.35
CA MET A 96 13.15 9.01 5.56
C MET A 96 12.06 9.72 6.38
N THR A 97 11.24 10.49 5.65
CA THR A 97 9.99 11.06 6.15
C THR A 97 8.83 10.15 5.78
N TYR A 98 7.92 9.91 6.72
CA TYR A 98 6.71 9.11 6.53
C TYR A 98 5.49 9.91 6.95
N ALA A 99 4.43 9.88 6.14
CA ALA A 99 3.21 10.61 6.45
C ALA A 99 2.11 9.67 6.95
N LEU A 100 1.56 9.97 8.13
CA LEU A 100 0.43 9.22 8.66
C LEU A 100 -0.89 9.77 8.11
N SER A 101 -1.64 8.85 7.50
CA SER A 101 -3.00 9.08 7.03
C SER A 101 -3.98 9.04 8.21
N PRO A 102 -4.77 10.09 8.49
CA PRO A 102 -5.96 9.95 9.32
C PRO A 102 -6.88 8.85 8.79
N VAL A 103 -7.60 8.17 9.69
CA VAL A 103 -8.56 7.12 9.29
C VAL A 103 -9.61 7.70 8.34
N LEU A 104 -9.76 7.03 7.21
CA LEU A 104 -10.73 7.36 6.18
C LEU A 104 -12.11 6.81 6.55
N LYS A 105 -13.14 7.65 6.45
CA LYS A 105 -14.50 7.29 6.94
C LYS A 105 -15.45 6.85 5.83
N ASP A 106 -15.28 7.35 4.61
CA ASP A 106 -16.14 6.97 3.50
C ASP A 106 -15.73 5.59 2.94
N LEU A 107 -16.70 4.79 2.56
CA LEU A 107 -16.51 3.42 2.10
C LEU A 107 -15.64 3.33 0.83
N ASN A 108 -15.74 4.31 -0.06
CA ASN A 108 -15.03 4.39 -1.33
C ASN A 108 -13.91 5.44 -1.33
N SER A 109 -13.58 6.00 -0.15
CA SER A 109 -12.45 6.91 -0.02
C SER A 109 -11.12 6.18 -0.04
N MET A 110 -10.10 6.86 -0.56
CA MET A 110 -8.75 6.35 -0.66
C MET A 110 -7.75 7.49 -0.43
N ARG A 111 -6.64 7.19 0.22
CA ARG A 111 -5.51 8.11 0.33
C ARG A 111 -4.26 7.50 -0.28
N ILE A 112 -3.58 8.28 -1.08
CA ILE A 112 -2.36 7.91 -1.79
C ILE A 112 -1.26 8.83 -1.31
N VAL A 113 -0.27 8.28 -0.63
CA VAL A 113 0.85 9.03 -0.07
C VAL A 113 2.12 8.65 -0.82
N LEU A 114 2.76 9.62 -1.44
CA LEU A 114 4.08 9.52 -2.03
C LEU A 114 5.12 10.02 -1.03
N ASN A 115 6.14 9.20 -0.75
CA ASN A 115 7.33 9.58 0.00
C ASN A 115 8.56 9.27 -0.85
N TRP A 116 9.61 10.08 -0.77
CA TRP A 116 10.88 9.82 -1.45
C TRP A 116 12.06 10.28 -0.62
N GLY A 117 13.28 10.05 -1.10
CA GLY A 117 14.50 10.48 -0.43
C GLY A 117 14.86 11.94 -0.76
N GLN A 118 16.14 12.27 -0.54
CA GLN A 118 16.67 13.63 -0.78
C GLN A 118 16.71 14.03 -2.27
N SER A 119 16.84 13.05 -3.17
CA SER A 119 17.04 13.28 -4.60
C SER A 119 16.12 12.35 -5.39
N PRO A 120 15.43 12.82 -6.44
CA PRO A 120 15.36 14.22 -6.89
C PRO A 120 14.65 15.10 -5.84
N LEU A 121 14.78 16.42 -6.00
CA LEU A 121 14.21 17.37 -5.04
C LEU A 121 12.69 17.35 -5.05
N ASP A 122 12.10 17.19 -6.23
CA ASP A 122 10.69 17.46 -6.47
C ASP A 122 10.06 16.34 -7.31
N LEU A 123 9.18 15.56 -6.68
CA LEU A 123 8.42 14.48 -7.30
C LEU A 123 6.92 14.76 -7.19
N ASP A 124 6.29 15.05 -8.33
CA ASP A 124 4.88 15.38 -8.44
C ASP A 124 3.98 14.15 -8.52
N SER A 125 2.87 14.19 -7.80
CA SER A 125 1.77 13.25 -7.82
C SER A 125 0.74 13.71 -8.83
N HIS A 126 0.34 12.79 -9.69
CA HIS A 126 -0.63 13.02 -10.75
C HIS A 126 -1.75 12.00 -10.64
N LEU A 127 -2.99 12.49 -10.46
CA LEU A 127 -4.20 11.67 -10.52
C LEU A 127 -5.06 12.09 -11.71
N SER A 128 -5.27 11.17 -12.64
CA SER A 128 -6.03 11.40 -13.88
C SER A 128 -7.28 10.52 -13.95
N TYR A 129 -8.46 11.12 -14.16
CA TYR A 129 -9.76 10.45 -14.22
C TYR A 129 -10.81 11.39 -14.83
N LYS A 130 -11.87 10.91 -15.50
CA LYS A 130 -12.99 11.74 -16.00
C LYS A 130 -12.59 13.06 -16.71
N ASN A 131 -11.54 13.08 -17.52
CA ASN A 131 -10.98 14.32 -18.10
C ASN A 131 -10.48 15.36 -17.07
N GLN A 132 -10.43 14.99 -15.78
CA GLN A 132 -9.80 15.72 -14.70
C GLN A 132 -8.34 15.27 -14.55
N HIS A 133 -7.52 16.20 -14.12
CA HIS A 133 -6.12 15.97 -13.81
C HIS A 133 -5.77 16.76 -12.55
N VAL A 134 -5.51 16.04 -11.46
CA VAL A 134 -5.13 16.60 -10.15
C VAL A 134 -3.62 16.49 -9.99
N TYR A 135 -2.95 17.62 -9.83
CA TYR A 135 -1.50 17.78 -9.65
C TYR A 135 -1.19 19.17 -9.05
N TRP A 136 0.09 19.52 -8.82
CA TRP A 136 0.49 20.72 -8.09
C TRP A 136 -0.17 22.05 -8.57
N ASP A 137 -0.37 22.25 -9.88
CA ASP A 137 -0.97 23.48 -10.43
C ASP A 137 -2.50 23.43 -10.46
N ASN A 138 -3.08 22.23 -10.49
CA ASN A 138 -4.52 22.01 -10.39
C ASN A 138 -4.86 21.01 -9.27
N LYS A 139 -4.82 21.50 -8.03
CA LYS A 139 -4.90 20.66 -6.82
C LYS A 139 -6.29 20.10 -6.52
N GLN A 140 -7.33 20.58 -7.20
CA GLN A 140 -8.73 20.27 -6.87
C GLN A 140 -9.40 19.58 -8.05
N GLY A 141 -10.04 18.44 -7.76
CA GLY A 141 -10.80 17.65 -8.72
C GLY A 141 -12.23 17.40 -8.23
N GLN A 142 -12.97 16.59 -8.99
CA GLN A 142 -14.28 16.13 -8.54
C GLN A 142 -14.08 14.97 -7.55
N ASP A 143 -14.34 15.21 -6.26
CA ASP A 143 -14.22 14.21 -5.17
C ASP A 143 -12.80 13.61 -5.04
N ALA A 144 -11.77 14.35 -5.47
CA ALA A 144 -10.37 14.03 -5.23
C ALA A 144 -9.49 15.28 -5.26
N ASN A 145 -8.52 15.37 -4.35
CA ASN A 145 -7.69 16.55 -4.12
C ASN A 145 -6.23 16.19 -3.84
N LEU A 146 -5.30 17.07 -4.19
CA LEU A 146 -3.92 17.06 -3.71
C LEU A 146 -3.88 17.79 -2.36
N ASP A 147 -3.80 17.04 -1.27
CA ASP A 147 -3.84 17.55 0.11
C ASP A 147 -2.52 18.20 0.52
N VAL A 148 -1.41 17.55 0.16
CA VAL A 148 -0.06 17.99 0.47
C VAL A 148 0.78 17.93 -0.79
N ASP A 149 1.50 19.03 -1.01
CA ASP A 149 2.33 19.32 -2.17
C ASP A 149 3.69 19.80 -1.64
N ASP A 150 4.72 18.98 -1.80
CA ASP A 150 6.05 19.19 -1.23
C ASP A 150 7.08 19.32 -2.35
N THR A 151 7.86 20.39 -2.31
CA THR A 151 8.78 20.79 -3.39
C THR A 151 10.26 20.70 -2.99
N ASP A 152 10.56 20.34 -1.72
CA ASP A 152 11.87 20.61 -1.08
C ASP A 152 12.60 19.32 -0.65
N ALA A 153 12.22 18.19 -1.25
CA ALA A 153 12.66 16.81 -0.99
C ALA A 153 12.05 16.13 0.24
N TYR A 154 12.19 14.80 0.30
CA TYR A 154 11.67 13.90 1.34
C TYR A 154 10.14 13.71 1.38
N GLY A 155 9.38 14.54 0.66
CA GLY A 155 7.93 14.51 0.65
C GLY A 155 7.34 14.74 2.06
N PRO A 156 6.05 14.39 2.28
CA PRO A 156 5.19 13.66 1.37
C PRO A 156 4.54 14.54 0.30
N GLU A 157 4.10 13.90 -0.76
CA GLU A 157 2.92 14.36 -1.47
C GLU A 157 1.74 13.46 -1.17
N THR A 158 0.54 14.02 -1.10
CA THR A 158 -0.65 13.23 -0.78
C THR A 158 -1.84 13.62 -1.61
N VAL A 159 -2.46 12.61 -2.22
CA VAL A 159 -3.74 12.72 -2.91
C VAL A 159 -4.81 11.95 -2.12
N THR A 160 -5.92 12.60 -1.81
CA THR A 160 -7.12 11.95 -1.27
C THR A 160 -8.19 11.90 -2.36
N ILE A 161 -8.72 10.70 -2.63
CA ILE A 161 -9.99 10.50 -3.32
C ILE A 161 -11.04 10.42 -2.22
N ASP A 162 -11.82 11.49 -2.03
CA ASP A 162 -12.86 11.56 -0.99
C ASP A 162 -13.99 10.57 -1.26
N LYS A 163 -14.35 10.44 -2.54
CA LYS A 163 -15.32 9.47 -3.00
C LYS A 163 -15.06 9.10 -4.45
N ARG A 164 -14.76 7.83 -4.71
CA ARG A 164 -14.57 7.34 -6.08
C ARG A 164 -15.85 7.53 -6.91
N LEU A 165 -15.70 8.06 -8.11
CA LEU A 165 -16.76 8.16 -9.11
C LEU A 165 -16.92 6.81 -9.82
N ASP A 166 -18.17 6.37 -9.95
CA ASP A 166 -18.48 5.10 -10.61
C ASP A 166 -18.29 5.15 -12.12
N GLY A 167 -17.97 3.99 -12.71
CA GLY A 167 -17.94 3.80 -14.16
C GLY A 167 -16.68 4.29 -14.87
N GLN A 168 -15.61 4.62 -14.12
CA GLN A 168 -14.43 5.28 -14.70
C GLN A 168 -13.13 4.72 -14.17
N TYR A 169 -12.09 4.88 -14.98
CA TYR A 169 -10.72 4.58 -14.56
C TYR A 169 -10.06 5.80 -13.91
N TYR A 170 -9.30 5.53 -12.86
CA TYR A 170 -8.33 6.46 -12.28
C TYR A 170 -6.94 5.96 -12.59
N VAL A 171 -6.00 6.85 -12.89
CA VAL A 171 -4.59 6.51 -13.05
C VAL A 171 -3.78 7.40 -12.13
N TYR A 172 -2.95 6.77 -11.28
CA TYR A 172 -1.99 7.45 -10.44
C TYR A 172 -0.58 7.30 -11.00
N SER A 173 0.12 8.42 -11.16
CA SER A 173 1.50 8.46 -11.62
C SER A 173 2.32 9.48 -10.83
N VAL A 174 3.64 9.26 -10.82
CA VAL A 174 4.62 10.16 -10.21
C VAL A 174 5.53 10.69 -11.31
N HIS A 175 5.71 12.00 -11.39
CA HIS A 175 6.56 12.66 -12.37
C HIS A 175 7.73 13.36 -11.66
N ASP A 176 8.94 13.11 -12.14
CA ASP A 176 10.14 13.80 -11.66
C ASP A 176 10.18 15.20 -12.27
N TYR A 177 9.62 16.17 -11.54
CA TYR A 177 9.56 17.57 -11.99
C TYR A 177 10.95 18.21 -12.08
N SER A 178 11.86 17.79 -11.20
CA SER A 178 13.27 18.20 -11.22
C SER A 178 13.94 17.84 -12.56
N ASP A 179 13.59 16.69 -13.13
CA ASP A 179 14.07 16.21 -14.43
C ASP A 179 13.00 16.26 -15.55
N ARG A 180 12.00 17.15 -15.47
CA ARG A 180 10.92 17.27 -16.48
C ARG A 180 11.39 17.43 -17.93
N ALA A 181 12.58 18.00 -18.15
CA ALA A 181 13.18 18.17 -19.47
C ALA A 181 14.23 17.08 -19.83
N LYS A 182 14.47 16.12 -18.93
CA LYS A 182 15.52 15.11 -19.04
C LYS A 182 14.93 13.68 -18.88
N PRO A 183 14.15 13.18 -19.85
CA PRO A 183 13.44 11.90 -19.74
C PRO A 183 14.34 10.66 -19.73
N ASN A 184 15.65 10.82 -19.89
CA ASN A 184 16.61 9.71 -20.02
C ASN A 184 17.53 9.58 -18.80
N THR A 185 17.21 10.22 -17.66
CA THR A 185 17.98 10.09 -16.41
C THR A 185 17.49 8.88 -15.61
N ALA A 186 18.29 8.46 -14.63
CA ALA A 186 17.93 7.43 -13.66
C ALA A 186 17.56 8.05 -12.29
N ASN A 187 17.37 9.36 -12.20
CA ASN A 187 17.17 10.03 -10.91
C ASN A 187 15.86 9.58 -10.24
N LEU A 188 14.77 9.50 -11.00
CA LEU A 188 13.51 8.95 -10.51
C LEU A 188 13.68 7.53 -9.98
N SER A 189 14.35 6.62 -10.70
CA SER A 189 14.54 5.22 -10.24
C SER A 189 15.48 5.08 -9.04
N ASN A 190 16.33 6.08 -8.80
CA ASN A 190 17.22 6.16 -7.63
C ASN A 190 16.60 6.92 -6.44
N SER A 191 15.36 7.41 -6.58
CA SER A 191 14.71 8.27 -5.59
C SER A 191 14.34 7.61 -4.27
N GLN A 192 14.35 6.27 -4.23
CA GLN A 192 13.77 5.47 -3.16
C GLN A 192 12.28 5.76 -2.93
N ALA A 193 11.58 6.30 -3.94
CA ALA A 193 10.17 6.64 -3.84
C ALA A 193 9.30 5.42 -3.49
N LYS A 194 8.34 5.67 -2.59
CA LYS A 194 7.34 4.72 -2.12
C LYS A 194 5.97 5.37 -2.26
N VAL A 195 5.03 4.65 -2.85
CA VAL A 195 3.61 5.07 -2.92
C VAL A 195 2.81 4.13 -2.02
N MET A 196 2.15 4.70 -1.02
CA MET A 196 1.36 3.99 -0.02
C MET A 196 -0.12 4.30 -0.22
N VAL A 197 -0.94 3.25 -0.36
CA VAL A 197 -2.38 3.37 -0.63
C VAL A 197 -3.18 2.89 0.57
N TYR A 198 -4.00 3.77 1.13
CA TYR A 198 -4.80 3.54 2.33
C TYR A 198 -6.30 3.54 1.99
N VAL A 199 -7.04 2.66 2.67
CA VAL A 199 -8.50 2.68 2.75
C VAL A 199 -8.91 2.39 4.19
N GLY A 200 -9.97 3.03 4.68
CA GLY A 200 -10.37 2.90 6.09
C GLY A 200 -9.22 3.24 7.04
N GLU A 201 -8.85 2.29 7.88
CA GLU A 201 -7.74 2.40 8.84
C GLU A 201 -6.49 1.60 8.42
N SER A 202 -6.46 1.07 7.20
CA SER A 202 -5.44 0.11 6.76
C SER A 202 -4.66 0.58 5.54
N LEU A 203 -3.35 0.34 5.56
CA LEU A 203 -2.49 0.35 4.38
C LEU A 203 -2.74 -0.93 3.58
N ILE A 204 -3.30 -0.80 2.38
CA ILE A 204 -3.70 -1.95 1.55
C ILE A 204 -2.71 -2.26 0.42
N ARG A 205 -1.87 -1.29 0.04
CA ARG A 205 -0.86 -1.48 -0.99
C ARG A 205 0.33 -0.55 -0.79
N SER A 206 1.53 -1.07 -1.04
CA SER A 206 2.76 -0.29 -1.13
C SER A 206 3.44 -0.58 -2.46
N TYR A 207 3.75 0.46 -3.21
CA TYR A 207 4.55 0.40 -4.42
C TYR A 207 5.93 0.97 -4.14
N TYR A 208 6.96 0.28 -4.60
CA TYR A 208 8.34 0.72 -4.52
C TYR A 208 8.80 1.03 -5.94
N ILE A 209 9.47 2.16 -6.12
CA ILE A 209 9.98 2.58 -7.42
C ILE A 209 10.86 1.48 -8.05
N PRO A 210 10.65 1.10 -9.32
CA PRO A 210 11.56 0.18 -10.01
C PRO A 210 12.96 0.81 -10.15
N THR A 211 13.99 0.12 -9.68
CA THR A 211 15.38 0.63 -9.66
C THR A 211 16.14 0.32 -10.95
N GLY A 212 17.15 1.13 -11.28
CA GLY A 212 18.08 0.86 -12.38
C GLY A 212 17.49 1.08 -13.79
N LEU A 213 16.34 1.76 -13.87
CA LEU A 213 15.69 2.14 -15.13
C LEU A 213 15.89 3.63 -15.41
N THR A 214 15.80 4.02 -16.68
CA THR A 214 15.78 5.42 -17.11
C THR A 214 14.37 5.88 -17.42
N GLY A 215 14.06 7.12 -17.06
CA GLY A 215 12.73 7.72 -17.19
C GLY A 215 12.47 8.74 -16.10
N ASN A 216 11.55 9.65 -16.36
CA ASN A 216 11.09 10.68 -15.42
C ASN A 216 9.59 10.59 -15.11
N LEU A 217 8.90 9.54 -15.60
CA LEU A 217 7.49 9.29 -15.29
C LEU A 217 7.29 7.84 -14.83
N TRP A 218 6.78 7.67 -13.61
CA TRP A 218 6.40 6.40 -13.03
C TRP A 218 4.87 6.26 -13.01
N THR A 219 4.32 5.43 -13.88
CA THR A 219 2.90 5.05 -13.82
C THR A 219 2.73 3.91 -12.82
N VAL A 220 2.07 4.18 -11.70
CA VAL A 220 2.10 3.29 -10.53
C VAL A 220 1.00 2.25 -10.59
N PHE A 221 -0.25 2.71 -10.66
CA PHE A 221 -1.43 1.86 -10.70
C PHE A 221 -2.61 2.57 -11.34
N ARG A 222 -3.64 1.81 -11.65
CA ARG A 222 -4.96 2.34 -11.99
C ARG A 222 -6.03 1.74 -11.10
N ILE A 223 -7.16 2.43 -10.98
CA ILE A 223 -8.38 1.92 -10.35
C ILE A 223 -9.41 1.65 -11.44
N SER A 224 -9.99 0.46 -11.47
CA SER A 224 -11.02 0.09 -12.44
C SER A 224 -12.38 0.76 -12.15
N PRO A 225 -13.31 0.78 -13.11
CA PRO A 225 -14.70 1.20 -12.89
C PRO A 225 -15.41 0.50 -11.73
N GLU A 226 -14.99 -0.71 -11.37
CA GLU A 226 -15.51 -1.53 -10.26
C GLU A 226 -14.78 -1.25 -8.93
N GLY A 227 -13.76 -0.39 -8.93
CA GLY A 227 -12.96 -0.04 -7.76
C GLY A 227 -11.73 -0.92 -7.52
N GLU A 228 -11.42 -1.84 -8.44
CA GLU A 228 -10.23 -2.69 -8.30
C GLU A 228 -8.94 -1.90 -8.56
N ILE A 229 -7.99 -1.97 -7.63
CA ILE A 229 -6.62 -1.48 -7.88
C ILE A 229 -5.87 -2.49 -8.74
N GLN A 230 -5.37 -2.02 -9.89
CA GLN A 230 -4.61 -2.78 -10.86
C GLN A 230 -3.19 -2.21 -10.99
N ASP A 231 -2.19 -3.07 -10.74
CA ASP A 231 -0.79 -2.68 -10.72
C ASP A 231 -0.28 -2.40 -12.14
N ILE A 232 0.45 -1.29 -12.32
CA ILE A 232 1.13 -0.94 -13.57
C ILE A 232 2.65 -0.95 -13.35
N ASN A 233 3.10 -0.24 -12.32
CA ASN A 233 4.47 -0.14 -11.83
C ASN A 233 5.54 -0.01 -12.93
N ARG A 234 5.37 0.97 -13.83
CA ARG A 234 6.21 1.13 -15.02
C ARG A 234 6.86 2.52 -15.09
N ILE A 235 8.15 2.54 -15.36
CA ILE A 235 8.90 3.77 -15.67
C ILE A 235 8.89 4.03 -17.17
N SER A 236 8.74 5.30 -17.53
CA SER A 236 8.79 5.82 -18.90
C SER A 236 9.43 7.21 -18.91
N GLY A 237 9.87 7.67 -20.08
CA GLY A 237 10.38 9.02 -20.28
C GLY A 237 9.36 9.91 -20.99
N THR A 238 9.22 11.15 -20.55
CA THR A 238 8.41 12.17 -21.20
C THR A 238 9.09 13.54 -21.14
N THR A 239 8.97 14.33 -22.21
CA THR A 239 9.37 15.76 -22.23
C THR A 239 8.17 16.69 -22.11
N ILE A 240 6.99 16.11 -21.94
CA ILE A 240 5.73 16.82 -21.87
C ILE A 240 5.60 17.50 -20.50
N GLY A 241 5.07 18.72 -20.47
CA GLY A 241 4.91 19.48 -19.23
C GLY A 241 3.91 18.82 -18.27
N ALA A 242 4.02 19.16 -16.98
CA ALA A 242 3.21 18.61 -15.90
C ALA A 242 1.71 18.60 -16.23
N SER A 243 1.16 19.69 -16.78
CA SER A 243 -0.27 19.80 -17.15
C SER A 243 -0.79 18.74 -18.11
N GLN A 244 0.10 18.14 -18.91
CA GLN A 244 -0.24 17.17 -19.95
C GLN A 244 0.15 15.73 -19.58
N VAL A 245 0.76 15.49 -18.40
CA VAL A 245 1.09 14.14 -17.91
C VAL A 245 -0.15 13.23 -17.91
N GLY A 246 -1.32 13.74 -17.52
CA GLY A 246 -2.56 12.98 -17.57
C GLY A 246 -2.92 12.47 -18.96
N SER A 247 -2.61 13.23 -20.02
CA SER A 247 -2.78 12.76 -21.41
C SER A 247 -1.76 11.68 -21.78
N THR A 248 -0.52 11.76 -21.29
CA THR A 248 0.53 10.74 -21.51
C THR A 248 0.12 9.37 -20.98
N VAL A 249 -0.62 9.31 -19.87
CA VAL A 249 -1.05 8.05 -19.24
C VAL A 249 -2.48 7.64 -19.58
N SER A 250 -3.17 8.38 -20.46
CA SER A 250 -4.59 8.17 -20.80
C SER A 250 -4.91 6.77 -21.37
N SER A 251 -3.94 6.10 -22.00
CA SER A 251 -4.12 4.71 -22.48
C SER A 251 -4.45 3.75 -21.33
N TYR A 252 -3.99 4.02 -20.11
CA TYR A 252 -4.31 3.22 -18.93
C TYR A 252 -5.76 3.42 -18.44
N GLN A 253 -6.48 4.43 -18.92
CA GLN A 253 -7.89 4.66 -18.62
C GLN A 253 -8.85 3.83 -19.50
N SER A 254 -8.36 2.71 -20.04
CA SER A 254 -9.12 1.83 -20.93
C SER A 254 -8.95 0.36 -20.56
N GLN A 255 -10.05 -0.39 -20.64
CA GLN A 255 -10.03 -1.86 -20.51
C GLN A 255 -9.20 -2.54 -21.59
N ALA A 256 -8.98 -1.89 -22.75
CA ALA A 256 -8.12 -2.40 -23.82
C ALA A 256 -6.66 -2.57 -23.37
N THR A 257 -6.21 -1.77 -22.40
CA THR A 257 -4.87 -1.90 -21.83
C THR A 257 -4.83 -3.09 -20.89
N GLN A 258 -4.23 -4.18 -21.39
CA GLN A 258 -4.01 -5.40 -20.64
C GLN A 258 -2.85 -5.23 -19.67
N LEU A 259 -3.07 -5.62 -18.42
CA LEU A 259 -2.05 -5.65 -17.37
C LEU A 259 -1.72 -7.11 -17.07
N HIS A 260 -0.44 -7.45 -17.07
CA HIS A 260 0.02 -8.83 -16.87
C HIS A 260 0.36 -9.07 -15.40
N TYR A 261 -0.26 -10.10 -14.82
CA TYR A 261 0.11 -10.58 -13.49
C TYR A 261 1.47 -11.26 -13.53
N VAL A 262 2.28 -11.01 -12.51
CA VAL A 262 3.56 -11.69 -12.34
C VAL A 262 3.30 -13.15 -11.95
N PRO A 263 3.78 -14.14 -12.72
CA PRO A 263 3.67 -15.54 -12.35
C PRO A 263 4.41 -15.83 -11.05
N VAL A 264 3.77 -16.58 -10.15
CA VAL A 264 4.35 -16.98 -8.86
C VAL A 264 4.83 -18.42 -8.94
N SER A 265 6.06 -18.72 -8.52
CA SER A 265 6.62 -20.07 -8.58
C SER A 265 5.85 -21.06 -7.68
N ALA A 266 5.87 -22.35 -8.03
CA ALA A 266 5.13 -23.37 -7.29
C ALA A 266 5.52 -23.46 -5.80
N SER A 267 6.80 -23.24 -5.47
CA SER A 267 7.28 -23.23 -4.07
C SER A 267 6.69 -22.05 -3.29
N VAL A 268 6.61 -20.88 -3.90
CA VAL A 268 6.01 -19.68 -3.28
C VAL A 268 4.49 -19.86 -3.15
N GLN A 269 3.83 -20.45 -4.16
CA GLN A 269 2.41 -20.80 -4.06
C GLN A 269 2.13 -21.76 -2.89
N ALA A 270 2.98 -22.77 -2.68
CA ALA A 270 2.85 -23.70 -1.56
C ALA A 270 3.02 -22.98 -0.20
N ARG A 271 3.96 -22.04 -0.10
CA ARG A 271 4.16 -21.23 1.11
C ARG A 271 2.94 -20.34 1.41
N ALA A 272 2.40 -19.66 0.40
CA ALA A 272 1.18 -18.88 0.53
C ALA A 272 -0.01 -19.77 0.98
N LYS A 273 -0.17 -20.94 0.38
CA LYS A 273 -1.22 -21.89 0.77
C LYS A 273 -1.11 -22.34 2.24
N ALA A 274 0.11 -22.55 2.75
CA ALA A 274 0.32 -22.88 4.15
C ALA A 274 -0.11 -21.74 5.09
N LEU A 275 0.18 -20.49 4.71
CA LEU A 275 -0.28 -19.31 5.45
C LEU A 275 -1.79 -19.18 5.43
N ASN A 276 -2.45 -19.42 4.30
CA ASN A 276 -3.92 -19.44 4.21
C ASN A 276 -4.54 -20.44 5.20
N LEU A 277 -4.02 -21.67 5.27
CA LEU A 277 -4.51 -22.66 6.23
C LEU A 277 -4.33 -22.21 7.70
N LYS A 278 -3.23 -21.51 7.99
CA LYS A 278 -2.99 -20.94 9.32
C LYS A 278 -3.97 -19.80 9.61
N ALA A 279 -4.24 -18.93 8.65
CA ALA A 279 -5.23 -17.86 8.76
C ALA A 279 -6.64 -18.41 8.96
N ASP A 280 -7.03 -19.45 8.21
CA ASP A 280 -8.33 -20.13 8.37
C ASP A 280 -8.50 -20.69 9.79
N LYS A 281 -7.42 -21.25 10.37
CA LYS A 281 -7.43 -21.73 11.76
C LYS A 281 -7.60 -20.59 12.75
N ALA A 282 -6.87 -19.49 12.58
CA ALA A 282 -7.02 -18.29 13.42
C ALA A 282 -8.44 -17.71 13.32
N TYR A 283 -8.99 -17.64 12.11
CA TYR A 283 -10.36 -17.18 11.85
C TYR A 283 -11.40 -18.07 12.57
N LYS A 284 -11.27 -19.40 12.46
CA LYS A 284 -12.16 -20.36 13.16
C LYS A 284 -12.09 -20.24 14.68
N ASN A 285 -10.97 -19.78 15.21
CA ASN A 285 -10.78 -19.50 16.64
C ASN A 285 -11.23 -18.09 17.05
N ASN A 286 -11.93 -17.35 16.18
CA ASN A 286 -12.35 -15.96 16.37
C ASN A 286 -11.19 -14.96 16.56
N GLN A 287 -9.98 -15.31 16.12
CA GLN A 287 -8.80 -14.45 16.18
C GLN A 287 -8.72 -13.62 14.89
N PHE A 288 -9.69 -12.72 14.68
CA PHE A 288 -9.92 -12.07 13.37
C PHE A 288 -8.78 -11.14 12.94
N GLU A 289 -8.21 -10.34 13.84
CA GLU A 289 -7.05 -9.48 13.54
C GLU A 289 -5.84 -10.33 13.13
N GLN A 290 -5.59 -11.42 13.86
CA GLN A 290 -4.51 -12.34 13.53
C GLN A 290 -4.76 -13.04 12.18
N ALA A 291 -6.00 -13.43 11.89
CA ALA A 291 -6.36 -14.01 10.61
C ALA A 291 -6.11 -13.02 9.46
N ALA A 292 -6.58 -11.78 9.59
CA ALA A 292 -6.36 -10.73 8.59
C ALA A 292 -4.87 -10.49 8.32
N LEU A 293 -4.05 -10.42 9.39
CA LEU A 293 -2.59 -10.29 9.26
C LEU A 293 -1.98 -11.47 8.49
N ILE A 294 -2.36 -12.71 8.79
CA ILE A 294 -1.79 -13.90 8.13
C ILE A 294 -2.27 -14.01 6.68
N TYR A 295 -3.52 -13.65 6.38
CA TYR A 295 -3.99 -13.56 4.98
C TYR A 295 -3.19 -12.52 4.20
N GLN A 296 -2.91 -11.35 4.79
CA GLN A 296 -2.07 -10.32 4.17
C GLN A 296 -0.66 -10.87 3.88
N GLN A 297 -0.04 -11.56 4.84
CA GLN A 297 1.24 -12.25 4.62
C GLN A 297 1.16 -13.28 3.49
N SER A 298 0.06 -14.01 3.36
CA SER A 298 -0.13 -14.94 2.24
C SER A 298 -0.21 -14.20 0.90
N ILE A 299 -0.91 -13.07 0.86
CA ILE A 299 -1.04 -12.21 -0.32
C ILE A 299 0.33 -11.66 -0.75
N ASP A 300 1.18 -11.30 0.21
CA ASP A 300 2.55 -10.84 -0.08
C ASP A 300 3.39 -11.90 -0.80
N TYR A 301 3.14 -13.20 -0.53
CA TYR A 301 3.77 -14.30 -1.28
C TYR A 301 3.06 -14.60 -2.61
N ASN A 302 1.73 -14.62 -2.61
CA ASN A 302 0.96 -14.92 -3.81
C ASN A 302 -0.26 -13.98 -3.94
N PRO A 303 -0.12 -12.88 -4.68
CA PRO A 303 -1.16 -11.87 -4.82
C PRO A 303 -2.23 -12.25 -5.84
N ASN A 304 -2.16 -13.42 -6.48
CA ASN A 304 -2.99 -13.79 -7.63
C ASN A 304 -4.13 -14.78 -7.27
N VAL A 305 -4.47 -14.92 -5.99
CA VAL A 305 -5.47 -15.91 -5.53
C VAL A 305 -6.70 -15.19 -4.98
N GLY A 306 -7.74 -15.08 -5.81
CA GLY A 306 -8.99 -14.39 -5.44
C GLY A 306 -9.66 -14.93 -4.16
N GLN A 307 -9.58 -16.24 -3.91
CA GLN A 307 -10.13 -16.83 -2.68
C GLN A 307 -9.46 -16.29 -1.41
N THR A 308 -8.16 -16.00 -1.44
CA THR A 308 -7.45 -15.44 -0.29
C THR A 308 -8.00 -14.06 0.07
N TYR A 309 -8.21 -13.21 -0.93
CA TYR A 309 -8.81 -11.89 -0.73
C TYR A 309 -10.25 -11.98 -0.25
N SER A 310 -11.03 -12.94 -0.75
CA SER A 310 -12.39 -13.17 -0.28
C SER A 310 -12.41 -13.55 1.21
N ASN A 311 -11.49 -14.42 1.66
CA ASN A 311 -11.36 -14.78 3.07
C ASN A 311 -10.89 -13.59 3.92
N LEU A 312 -9.93 -12.79 3.42
CA LEU A 312 -9.49 -11.56 4.06
C LEU A 312 -10.64 -10.57 4.24
N ALA A 313 -11.49 -10.42 3.22
CA ALA A 313 -12.65 -9.53 3.27
C ALA A 313 -13.63 -9.93 4.38
N VAL A 314 -13.86 -11.23 4.56
CA VAL A 314 -14.72 -11.75 5.63
C VAL A 314 -14.09 -11.50 7.01
N ALA A 315 -12.77 -11.66 7.14
CA ALA A 315 -12.07 -11.29 8.37
C ALA A 315 -12.24 -9.79 8.68
N TYR A 316 -12.09 -8.91 7.68
CA TYR A 316 -12.35 -7.47 7.84
C TYR A 316 -13.80 -7.15 8.20
N GLN A 317 -14.79 -7.86 7.63
CA GLN A 317 -16.19 -7.69 8.04
C GLN A 317 -16.40 -8.05 9.52
N LYS A 318 -15.75 -9.10 10.03
CA LYS A 318 -15.80 -9.45 11.46
C LYS A 318 -15.16 -8.40 12.36
N LEU A 319 -14.25 -7.60 11.81
CA LEU A 319 -13.59 -6.47 12.46
C LEU A 319 -14.33 -5.13 12.27
N ASN A 320 -15.49 -5.14 11.59
CA ASN A 320 -16.21 -3.92 11.19
C ASN A 320 -15.40 -2.95 10.31
N ARG A 321 -14.41 -3.48 9.58
CA ARG A 321 -13.54 -2.75 8.64
C ARG A 321 -14.14 -2.79 7.23
N SER A 322 -15.22 -2.04 7.04
CA SER A 322 -16.05 -2.11 5.82
C SER A 322 -15.32 -1.69 4.55
N SER A 323 -14.50 -0.62 4.60
CA SER A 323 -13.73 -0.14 3.44
C SER A 323 -12.67 -1.15 3.01
N GLU A 324 -11.95 -1.74 3.98
CA GLU A 324 -10.99 -2.80 3.72
C GLU A 324 -11.65 -4.08 3.19
N ALA A 325 -12.82 -4.43 3.72
CA ALA A 325 -13.60 -5.56 3.22
C ALA A 325 -14.10 -5.33 1.79
N LEU A 326 -14.50 -4.10 1.44
CA LEU A 326 -14.90 -3.76 0.07
C LEU A 326 -13.73 -3.93 -0.90
N TRP A 327 -12.58 -3.34 -0.59
CA TRP A 327 -11.35 -3.49 -1.38
C TRP A 327 -10.99 -4.96 -1.61
N ALA A 328 -10.98 -5.75 -0.54
CA ALA A 328 -10.61 -7.17 -0.62
C ALA A 328 -11.61 -7.98 -1.47
N ASN A 329 -12.93 -7.72 -1.36
CA ASN A 329 -13.91 -8.38 -2.23
C ASN A 329 -13.77 -7.96 -3.70
N GLN A 330 -13.50 -6.68 -4.00
CA GLN A 330 -13.26 -6.21 -5.37
C GLN A 330 -12.06 -6.94 -5.98
N LYS A 331 -10.97 -7.09 -5.21
CA LYS A 331 -9.80 -7.85 -5.66
C LYS A 331 -10.09 -9.34 -5.82
N ALA A 332 -10.92 -9.91 -4.95
CA ALA A 332 -11.36 -11.30 -5.05
C ALA A 332 -12.14 -11.58 -6.34
N ILE A 333 -13.02 -10.67 -6.76
CA ILE A 333 -13.80 -10.76 -8.00
C ILE A 333 -12.88 -10.71 -9.22
N ALA A 334 -11.95 -9.74 -9.25
CA ALA A 334 -11.01 -9.57 -10.36
C ALA A 334 -10.10 -10.80 -10.58
N LEU A 335 -9.72 -11.48 -9.49
CA LEU A 335 -8.87 -12.67 -9.52
C LEU A 335 -9.65 -13.99 -9.47
N ALA A 336 -10.98 -13.95 -9.53
CA ALA A 336 -11.80 -15.15 -9.38
C ALA A 336 -11.60 -16.10 -10.56
N SER A 337 -11.21 -17.34 -10.29
CA SER A 337 -11.11 -18.42 -11.26
C SER A 337 -12.41 -19.24 -11.41
N ASN A 338 -13.43 -18.93 -10.62
CA ASN A 338 -14.69 -19.67 -10.56
C ASN A 338 -15.84 -18.76 -10.09
N ASP A 339 -17.07 -19.18 -10.39
CA ASP A 339 -18.27 -18.41 -10.07
C ASP A 339 -18.64 -18.42 -8.58
N ASN A 340 -18.17 -19.40 -7.79
CA ASN A 340 -18.41 -19.38 -6.34
C ASN A 340 -17.72 -18.18 -5.68
N THR A 341 -16.46 -17.92 -6.04
CA THR A 341 -15.71 -16.77 -5.51
C THR A 341 -16.36 -15.46 -5.92
N ARG A 342 -16.84 -15.34 -7.17
CA ARG A 342 -17.56 -14.14 -7.64
C ARG A 342 -18.88 -13.94 -6.91
N ALA A 343 -19.71 -14.97 -6.84
CA ALA A 343 -21.01 -14.91 -6.19
C ALA A 343 -20.88 -14.52 -4.72
N TYR A 344 -19.97 -15.18 -3.99
CA TYR A 344 -19.76 -14.91 -2.57
C TYR A 344 -19.21 -13.50 -2.31
N SER A 345 -18.26 -13.04 -3.13
CA SER A 345 -17.68 -11.70 -2.99
C SER A 345 -18.70 -10.61 -3.30
N HIS A 346 -19.51 -10.77 -4.36
CA HIS A 346 -20.61 -9.85 -4.64
C HIS A 346 -21.66 -9.82 -3.52
N TYR A 347 -22.02 -10.97 -2.96
CA TYR A 347 -22.92 -11.03 -1.82
C TYR A 347 -22.36 -10.26 -0.61
N ASN A 348 -21.06 -10.42 -0.33
CA ASN A 348 -20.41 -9.69 0.77
C ASN A 348 -20.38 -8.17 0.52
N ILE A 349 -20.11 -7.73 -0.72
CA ILE A 349 -20.20 -6.31 -1.10
C ILE A 349 -21.64 -5.80 -0.93
N GLY A 350 -22.63 -6.58 -1.35
CA GLY A 350 -24.04 -6.23 -1.16
C GLY A 350 -24.38 -5.98 0.30
N LYS A 351 -23.88 -6.84 1.21
CA LYS A 351 -24.05 -6.65 2.67
C LYS A 351 -23.35 -5.39 3.19
N ILE A 352 -22.18 -5.06 2.66
CA ILE A 352 -21.45 -3.84 3.06
C ILE A 352 -22.29 -2.61 2.69
N TYR A 353 -22.80 -2.56 1.46
CA TYR A 353 -23.67 -1.46 1.02
C TYR A 353 -25.01 -1.43 1.74
N GLU A 354 -25.62 -2.59 2.02
CA GLU A 354 -26.85 -2.68 2.81
C GLU A 354 -26.65 -2.08 4.22
N ASN A 355 -25.54 -2.43 4.88
CA ASN A 355 -25.18 -1.86 6.18
C ASN A 355 -24.89 -0.35 6.10
N ASN A 356 -24.37 0.12 4.98
CA ASN A 356 -24.17 1.53 4.69
C ASN A 356 -25.44 2.24 4.17
N GLN A 357 -26.59 1.56 4.17
CA GLN A 357 -27.89 2.05 3.70
C GLN A 357 -27.93 2.46 2.22
N ASP A 358 -26.93 2.07 1.42
CA ASP A 358 -26.95 2.20 -0.03
C ASP A 358 -27.66 0.99 -0.65
N TYR A 359 -28.99 0.98 -0.55
CA TYR A 359 -29.81 -0.13 -1.01
C TYR A 359 -29.74 -0.34 -2.53
N ALA A 360 -29.41 0.71 -3.30
CA ALA A 360 -29.24 0.61 -4.75
C ALA A 360 -28.01 -0.23 -5.10
N GLN A 361 -26.85 0.11 -4.52
CA GLN A 361 -25.63 -0.68 -4.69
C GLN A 361 -25.76 -2.07 -4.08
N ALA A 362 -26.41 -2.19 -2.91
CA ALA A 362 -26.66 -3.48 -2.28
C ALA A 362 -27.45 -4.41 -3.21
N LYS A 363 -28.55 -3.92 -3.79
CA LYS A 363 -29.40 -4.66 -4.72
C LYS A 363 -28.62 -5.11 -5.95
N GLN A 364 -27.88 -4.19 -6.58
CA GLN A 364 -27.08 -4.51 -7.76
C GLN A 364 -26.11 -5.65 -7.47
N HIS A 365 -25.41 -5.60 -6.34
CA HIS A 365 -24.45 -6.62 -5.97
C HIS A 365 -25.11 -7.96 -5.59
N TYR A 366 -26.28 -7.96 -4.95
CA TYR A 366 -27.02 -9.20 -4.74
C TYR A 366 -27.52 -9.82 -6.04
N GLN A 367 -27.96 -9.01 -7.01
CA GLN A 367 -28.32 -9.50 -8.34
C GLN A 367 -27.13 -10.12 -9.06
N LEU A 368 -25.95 -9.47 -9.01
CA LEU A 368 -24.71 -10.03 -9.56
C LEU A 368 -24.34 -11.34 -8.87
N ALA A 369 -24.45 -11.42 -7.54
CA ALA A 369 -24.21 -12.65 -6.80
C ALA A 369 -25.11 -13.80 -7.28
N ASN A 370 -26.39 -13.52 -7.46
CA ASN A 370 -27.39 -14.47 -7.95
C ASN A 370 -27.18 -14.86 -9.40
N GLN A 371 -26.67 -13.95 -10.25
CA GLN A 371 -26.32 -14.24 -11.63
C GLN A 371 -25.17 -15.26 -11.72
N TYR A 372 -24.12 -15.11 -10.90
CA TYR A 372 -23.01 -16.06 -10.88
C TYR A 372 -23.40 -17.40 -10.25
N LYS A 373 -24.19 -17.38 -9.18
CA LYS A 373 -24.68 -18.59 -8.54
C LYS A 373 -26.04 -18.34 -7.87
N PRO A 374 -27.13 -18.82 -8.50
CA PRO A 374 -28.46 -18.64 -7.93
C PRO A 374 -28.60 -19.23 -6.52
N SER A 375 -29.24 -18.50 -5.61
CA SER A 375 -29.49 -18.95 -4.24
C SER A 375 -30.70 -18.23 -3.64
N ALA A 376 -31.54 -18.97 -2.91
CA ALA A 376 -32.65 -18.40 -2.16
C ALA A 376 -32.21 -17.28 -1.19
N THR A 377 -31.03 -17.41 -0.57
CA THR A 377 -30.49 -16.36 0.31
C THR A 377 -30.24 -15.04 -0.44
N TYR A 378 -29.83 -15.11 -1.71
CA TYR A 378 -29.61 -13.91 -2.52
C TYR A 378 -30.93 -13.31 -2.98
N ASP A 379 -31.91 -14.14 -3.35
CA ASP A 379 -33.27 -13.67 -3.67
C ASP A 379 -33.92 -12.94 -2.48
N GLU A 380 -33.81 -13.50 -1.28
CA GLU A 380 -34.27 -12.87 -0.04
C GLU A 380 -33.57 -11.53 0.22
N ALA A 381 -32.26 -11.46 -0.03
CA ALA A 381 -31.49 -10.22 0.11
C ALA A 381 -31.94 -9.16 -0.90
N ILE A 382 -32.15 -9.53 -2.17
CA ILE A 382 -32.68 -8.64 -3.23
C ILE A 382 -34.05 -8.11 -2.84
N GLN A 383 -34.95 -8.97 -2.36
CA GLN A 383 -36.28 -8.57 -1.92
C GLN A 383 -36.22 -7.61 -0.74
N ARG A 384 -35.34 -7.88 0.25
CA ARG A 384 -35.19 -7.07 1.45
C ARG A 384 -34.77 -5.64 1.14
N VAL A 385 -33.80 -5.44 0.26
CA VAL A 385 -33.31 -4.10 -0.13
C VAL A 385 -34.13 -3.43 -1.24
N SER A 386 -35.18 -4.10 -1.75
CA SER A 386 -36.10 -3.54 -2.76
C SER A 386 -37.39 -2.98 -2.16
N ARG A 387 -37.61 -3.16 -0.85
CA ARG A 387 -38.72 -2.58 -0.10
C ARG A 387 -38.32 -1.19 0.38
#